data_AF-A0A9D8NKL6-F1
#
_entry.id   AF-A0A9D8NKL6-F1
#
_cell.length_a   1.000
_cell.length_b   1.000
_cell.length_c   1.000
_cell.angle_alpha   90.00
_cell.angle_beta   90.00
_cell.angle_gamma   90.00
#
_symmetry.space_group_name_H-M   'P 1'
#
loop_
_entity.id
_entity.type
_entity.pdbx_description
1 polymer ?
#
loop_
_entity_poly.entity_id
_entity_poly.type
_entity_poly.pdbx_seq_one_letter_code
_entity_poly.pdbx_strand_id
1 'polypeptide(L)'
;MTPEPVQDRLPTAPADAALRNPVHVQLTEAVHLYLMDHRKMPADFQTLVRDKYVKEMPQAPQGKRYAIDRRRLQVVLVDAQ
;
A
#
# COMPACT_ATOMS: atom_id res chain seq x y z
N MET A 1 25.87 14.25 5.65
CA MET A 1 24.73 13.73 4.85
C MET A 1 23.61 13.44 5.82
N THR A 2 22.63 14.33 5.92
CA THR A 2 21.43 14.09 6.75
C THR A 2 20.58 13.07 5.99
N PRO A 3 20.23 11.90 6.56
CA PRO A 3 19.29 11.01 5.90
C PRO A 3 17.96 11.77 5.77
N GLU A 4 17.45 11.91 4.55
CA GLU A 4 16.11 12.48 4.33
C GLU A 4 15.10 11.70 5.19
N PRO A 5 14.17 12.38 5.88
CA PRO A 5 13.13 11.68 6.59
C PRO A 5 12.39 10.82 5.57
N VAL A 6 12.33 9.51 5.82
CA VAL A 6 11.58 8.56 5.00
C VAL A 6 10.11 8.95 5.14
N GLN A 7 9.65 9.85 4.28
CA GLN A 7 8.28 10.33 4.29
C GLN A 7 7.37 9.14 4.01
N ASP A 8 6.34 8.99 4.84
CA ASP A 8 5.22 8.11 4.57
C ASP A 8 4.53 8.60 3.29
N ARG A 9 4.82 7.90 2.19
CA ARG A 9 4.37 8.21 0.82
C ARG A 9 3.30 7.23 0.33
N LEU A 10 2.77 6.39 1.21
CA LEU A 10 1.65 5.51 0.86
C LEU A 10 0.41 6.34 0.54
N PRO A 11 -0.13 6.25 -0.69
CA PRO A 11 -1.42 6.85 -1.00
C PRO A 11 -2.47 6.30 -0.04
N THR A 12 -3.13 7.18 0.68
CA THR A 12 -4.12 6.79 1.68
C THR A 12 -5.52 6.97 1.10
N ALA A 13 -6.34 5.94 1.22
CA ALA A 13 -7.75 5.99 0.82
C ALA A 13 -8.60 6.58 1.96
N PRO A 14 -9.82 7.07 1.67
CA PRO A 14 -10.79 7.41 2.69
C PRO A 14 -11.03 6.22 3.65
N ALA A 15 -11.40 6.52 4.89
CA ALA A 15 -11.75 5.47 5.85
C ALA A 15 -12.91 4.61 5.32
N ASP A 16 -12.80 3.29 5.53
CA ASP A 16 -13.76 2.31 5.02
C ASP A 16 -13.88 2.29 3.49
N ALA A 17 -12.88 2.80 2.76
CA ALA A 17 -12.81 2.65 1.31
C ALA A 17 -12.83 1.18 0.90
N ALA A 18 -12.31 0.27 1.72
CA ALA A 18 -12.32 -1.16 1.41
C ALA A 18 -13.73 -1.78 1.45
N LEU A 19 -14.73 -1.10 2.01
CA LEU A 19 -16.13 -1.55 1.92
C LEU A 19 -16.78 -1.22 0.56
N ARG A 20 -16.23 -0.24 -0.16
CA ARG A 20 -16.85 0.34 -1.38
C ARG A 20 -16.02 0.11 -2.63
N ASN A 21 -14.73 -0.16 -2.45
CA ASN A 21 -13.76 -0.30 -3.53
C ASN A 21 -13.22 -1.73 -3.58
N PRO A 22 -12.83 -2.22 -4.77
CA PRO A 22 -12.23 -3.52 -4.88
C PRO A 22 -10.89 -3.56 -4.12
N VAL A 23 -10.75 -4.56 -3.26
CA VAL A 23 -9.53 -4.83 -2.48
C VAL A 23 -8.55 -5.61 -3.34
N HIS A 24 -7.28 -5.19 -3.34
CA HIS A 24 -6.20 -5.91 -3.99
C HIS A 24 -5.54 -6.87 -2.98
N VAL A 25 -5.91 -8.16 -3.08
CA VAL A 25 -5.55 -9.19 -2.09
C VAL A 25 -4.04 -9.32 -1.92
N GLN A 26 -3.28 -9.49 -3.01
CA GLN A 26 -1.83 -9.70 -2.96
C GLN A 26 -1.07 -8.53 -2.29
N LEU A 27 -1.47 -7.28 -2.55
CA LEU A 27 -0.82 -6.12 -1.94
C LEU A 27 -1.23 -5.96 -0.48
N THR A 28 -2.47 -6.31 -0.15
CA THR A 28 -2.96 -6.34 1.24
C THR A 28 -2.16 -7.35 2.07
N GLU A 29 -1.97 -8.57 1.55
CA GLU A 29 -1.15 -9.60 2.21
C GLU A 29 0.29 -9.14 2.40
N ALA A 30 0.92 -8.56 1.38
CA ALA A 30 2.27 -8.04 1.48
C ALA A 30 2.42 -6.93 2.54
N VAL A 31 1.45 -6.01 2.63
CA VAL A 31 1.43 -4.99 3.66
C VAL A 31 1.29 -5.60 5.05
N HIS A 32 0.42 -6.59 5.22
CA HIS A 32 0.26 -7.28 6.50
C HIS A 32 1.53 -8.00 6.93
N LEU A 33 2.18 -8.73 6.01
CA LEU A 33 3.44 -9.41 6.28
C LEU A 33 4.54 -8.42 6.68
N TYR A 34 4.68 -7.31 5.95
CA TYR A 34 5.62 -6.24 6.30
C TYR A 34 5.34 -5.66 7.69
N LEU A 35 4.07 -5.38 7.99
CA LEU A 35 3.66 -4.86 9.28
C LEU A 35 3.98 -5.84 10.42
N MET A 36 3.79 -7.14 10.20
CA MET A 36 4.12 -8.17 11.19
C MET A 36 5.62 -8.26 11.46
N ASP A 37 6.45 -8.23 10.41
CA ASP A 37 7.91 -8.37 10.52
C ASP A 37 8.56 -7.11 11.13
N HIS A 38 8.17 -5.93 10.62
CA HIS A 38 8.80 -4.67 10.98
C HIS A 38 8.06 -3.88 12.08
N ARG A 39 6.87 -4.33 12.49
CA ARG A 39 5.96 -3.65 13.45
C ARG A 39 5.62 -2.21 13.05
N LYS A 40 5.71 -1.89 11.76
CA LYS A 40 5.39 -0.58 11.18
C LYS A 40 4.86 -0.76 9.75
N MET A 41 4.13 0.23 9.26
CA MET A 41 3.71 0.26 7.86
C MET A 41 4.92 0.45 6.94
N PRO A 42 4.89 -0.09 5.70
CA PRO A 42 5.86 0.30 4.69
C PRO A 42 5.79 1.82 4.44
N ALA A 43 6.88 2.43 3.97
CA ALA A 43 6.87 3.86 3.67
C ALA A 43 6.14 4.17 2.35
N ASP A 44 6.20 3.24 1.41
CA ASP A 44 5.58 3.29 0.09
C ASP A 44 5.42 1.85 -0.42
N PHE A 45 4.72 1.66 -1.53
CA PHE A 45 4.57 0.32 -2.11
C PHE A 45 5.89 -0.24 -2.69
N GLN A 46 6.84 0.61 -3.09
CA GLN A 46 8.15 0.17 -3.60
C GLN A 46 8.98 -0.53 -2.52
N THR A 47 8.78 -0.16 -1.25
CA THR A 47 9.37 -0.82 -0.09
C THR A 47 8.99 -2.31 -0.04
N LEU A 48 7.77 -2.67 -0.43
CA LEU A 48 7.34 -4.07 -0.48
C LEU A 48 8.09 -4.88 -1.55
N VAL A 49 8.46 -4.23 -2.66
CA VAL A 49 9.26 -4.86 -3.72
C VAL A 49 10.72 -4.97 -3.30
N ARG A 50 11.29 -3.89 -2.79
CA ARG A 50 12.69 -3.85 -2.32
C ARG A 50 12.96 -4.89 -1.23
N ASP A 51 12.02 -5.04 -0.31
CA ASP A 51 12.12 -5.96 0.82
C ASP A 51 11.55 -7.35 0.48
N LYS A 52 11.21 -7.59 -0.80
CA LYS A 52 10.85 -8.89 -1.41
C LYS A 52 9.53 -9.52 -0.91
N TYR A 53 8.63 -8.73 -0.34
CA TYR A 53 7.27 -9.15 -0.03
C TYR A 53 6.40 -9.30 -1.30
N VAL A 54 6.72 -8.55 -2.35
CA VAL A 54 6.13 -8.69 -3.69
C VAL A 54 7.27 -8.74 -4.70
N LYS A 55 7.14 -9.58 -5.75
CA LYS A 55 8.18 -9.70 -6.79
C LYS A 55 8.37 -8.40 -7.57
N GLU A 56 7.27 -7.76 -7.92
CA GLU A 56 7.22 -6.50 -8.66
C GLU A 56 5.94 -5.75 -8.31
N MET A 57 5.90 -4.44 -8.56
CA MET A 57 4.66 -3.68 -8.33
C MET A 57 3.62 -4.06 -9.39
N PRO A 58 2.44 -4.57 -8.99
CA PRO A 58 1.38 -4.83 -9.96
C PRO A 58 0.97 -3.52 -10.61
N GLN A 59 0.63 -3.57 -11.89
CA GLN A 59 0.14 -2.40 -12.61
C GLN A 59 -1.32 -2.15 -12.25
N ALA A 60 -1.64 -0.92 -11.83
CA ALA A 60 -3.02 -0.53 -11.61
C ALA A 60 -3.80 -0.47 -12.95
N PRO A 61 -5.09 -0.85 -12.98
CA PRO A 61 -5.95 -0.64 -14.13
C PRO A 61 -6.02 0.83 -14.54
N GLN A 62 -6.36 1.09 -15.82
CA GLN A 62 -6.47 2.44 -16.34
C GLN A 62 -7.45 3.29 -15.52
N GLY A 63 -7.05 4.52 -15.20
CA GLY A 63 -7.85 5.45 -14.40
C GLY A 63 -7.96 5.09 -12.93
N LYS A 64 -7.24 4.07 -12.44
CA LYS A 64 -7.21 3.67 -11.03
C LYS A 64 -5.79 3.73 -10.47
N ARG A 65 -5.71 3.82 -9.15
CA ARG A 65 -4.46 3.73 -8.39
C ARG A 65 -4.65 2.90 -7.14
N TYR A 66 -3.56 2.32 -6.66
CA TYR A 66 -3.55 1.65 -5.36
C TYR A 66 -3.47 2.69 -4.24
N ALA A 67 -4.30 2.50 -3.23
CA ALA A 67 -4.26 3.26 -1.99
C ALA A 67 -4.55 2.34 -0.81
N ILE A 68 -4.13 2.73 0.39
CA ILE A 68 -4.37 1.95 1.60
C ILE A 68 -5.50 2.54 2.44
N ASP A 69 -6.50 1.72 2.74
CA ASP A 69 -7.45 1.98 3.82
C ASP A 69 -6.76 1.64 5.15
N ARG A 70 -6.15 2.65 5.79
CA ARG A 70 -5.40 2.46 7.04
C ARG A 70 -6.24 1.95 8.20
N ARG A 71 -7.56 2.17 8.17
CA ARG A 71 -8.48 1.71 9.22
C ARG A 71 -8.63 0.19 9.16
N ARG A 72 -8.65 -0.37 7.95
CA ARG A 72 -8.83 -1.80 7.69
C ARG A 72 -7.53 -2.52 7.34
N LEU A 73 -6.46 -1.76 7.13
CA LEU A 73 -5.16 -2.21 6.61
C LEU A 73 -5.26 -2.89 5.23
N GLN A 74 -6.24 -2.51 4.43
CA GLN A 74 -6.49 -3.10 3.13
C GLN A 74 -6.05 -2.20 1.99
N VAL A 75 -5.39 -2.78 0.98
CA VAL A 75 -5.04 -2.07 -0.24
C VAL A 75 -6.23 -2.11 -1.17
N VAL A 76 -6.69 -0.95 -1.61
CA VAL A 76 -7.87 -0.76 -2.44
C VAL A 76 -7.50 -0.06 -3.75
N LEU A 77 -8.28 -0.33 -4.78
CA LEU A 77 -8.22 0.44 -6.02
C LEU A 77 -9.18 1.62 -5.95
N VAL A 78 -8.66 2.83 -6.01
CA VAL A 78 -9.45 4.07 -6.06
C VAL A 78 -9.23 4.75 -7.41
N ASP A 79 -10.15 5.62 -7.81
CA ASP A 79 -9.95 6.43 -9.01
C ASP A 79 -8.68 7.29 -8.90
N ALA A 80 -7.90 7.29 -9.97
CA ALA A 80 -6.81 8.21 -10.17
C ALA A 80 -7.45 9.54 -10.62
N GLN A 81 -7.57 10.48 -9.67
CA GLN A 81 -8.00 11.84 -9.97
C GLN A 81 -7.06 12.54 -10.95
#